data_AF-A0A6J5XPU9-F1
#
_entry.id   AF-A0A6J5XPU9-F1
#
_cell.length_a   1.000
_cell.length_b   1.000
_cell.length_c   1.000
_cell.angle_alpha   90.00
_cell.angle_beta   90.00
_cell.angle_gamma   90.00
#
_symmetry.space_group_name_H-M   'P 1'
#
loop_
_entity.id
_entity.type
_entity.pdbx_description
1 polymer ?
#
loop_
_entity_poly.entity_id
_entity_poly.type
_entity_poly.pdbx_seq_one_letter_code
_entity_poly.pdbx_strand_id
1 'polypeptide(L)'
;MVLLLLLYFAFGGWLYLQECAEQRRCREMAEASTFYRAVYSEIEEVGWEHLVRFGGDLTSLSFRILDGKGRMHIIEIQLDKTHPKCPPSISADVPYMFDLKWSTHSRLKDVVQQFKKHLEKLQAFWSTLDDIDRSLWVVDPKQASPAVSYRQINMGNDCFIMLSINAFDPRSLPECRFIGSGPIVNLLRNRWRRNSKRWIKDKQFLENLKCLLETQLPIPPDVQKNEQQVECGICYAQSLPIDEELRHKSGTGTDYTCDNTSCKRAFHSICLVDWLRSITTTRQSFDVLFGSCPYCSEPVAVKIDSMKK
;
A
#
# COMPACT_ATOMS: atom_id res chain seq x y z
N MET A 1 -53.19 -44.61 -25.33
CA MET A 1 -53.59 -43.19 -25.28
C MET A 1 -53.04 -42.43 -24.07
N VAL A 2 -53.16 -42.95 -22.85
CA VAL A 2 -52.71 -42.23 -21.63
C VAL A 2 -51.19 -41.93 -21.61
N LEU A 3 -50.34 -42.87 -22.04
CA LEU A 3 -48.89 -42.65 -22.10
C LEU A 3 -48.46 -41.54 -23.10
N LEU A 4 -49.16 -41.44 -24.24
CA LEU A 4 -48.89 -40.42 -25.26
C LEU A 4 -49.28 -39.02 -24.78
N LEU A 5 -50.38 -38.90 -24.04
CA LEU A 5 -50.79 -37.65 -23.41
C LEU A 5 -49.79 -37.20 -22.33
N LEU A 6 -49.31 -38.11 -21.48
CA LEU A 6 -48.31 -37.80 -20.45
C LEU A 6 -46.97 -37.35 -21.05
N LEU A 7 -46.51 -37.99 -22.13
CA LEU A 7 -45.30 -37.58 -22.84
C LEU A 7 -45.47 -36.20 -23.52
N TYR A 8 -46.65 -35.90 -24.05
CA TYR A 8 -46.94 -34.60 -24.66
C TYR A 8 -46.94 -33.46 -23.64
N PHE A 9 -47.56 -33.64 -22.47
CA PHE A 9 -47.53 -32.65 -21.38
C PHE A 9 -46.12 -32.50 -20.77
N ALA A 10 -45.37 -33.60 -20.62
CA ALA A 10 -43.99 -33.55 -20.14
C ALA A 10 -43.05 -32.82 -21.13
N PHE A 11 -43.21 -33.06 -22.44
CA PHE A 11 -42.45 -32.36 -23.48
C PHE A 11 -42.80 -30.87 -23.56
N GLY A 12 -44.10 -30.53 -23.49
CA GLY A 12 -44.55 -29.13 -23.44
C GLY A 12 -44.07 -28.38 -22.20
N GLY A 13 -44.09 -29.03 -21.02
CA GLY A 13 -43.54 -28.46 -19.79
C GLY A 13 -42.02 -28.27 -19.84
N TRP A 14 -41.28 -29.20 -20.46
CA TRP A 14 -39.84 -29.10 -20.65
C TRP A 14 -39.47 -27.96 -21.62
N LEU A 15 -40.20 -27.82 -22.74
CA LEU A 15 -40.00 -26.74 -23.71
C LEU A 15 -40.25 -25.36 -23.08
N TYR A 16 -41.31 -25.23 -22.28
CA TYR A 16 -41.62 -23.99 -21.55
C TYR A 16 -40.54 -23.63 -20.52
N LEU A 17 -40.01 -24.61 -19.78
CA LEU A 17 -38.90 -24.38 -18.85
C LEU A 17 -37.62 -23.94 -19.56
N GLN A 18 -37.34 -24.49 -20.75
CA GLN A 18 -36.19 -24.10 -21.56
C GLN A 18 -36.32 -22.67 -22.09
N GLU A 19 -37.49 -22.26 -22.59
CA GLU A 19 -37.77 -20.89 -23.00
C GLU A 19 -37.63 -19.90 -21.83
N CYS A 20 -38.15 -20.24 -20.65
CA CYS A 20 -37.98 -19.43 -19.44
C CYS A 20 -36.51 -19.32 -18.98
N ALA A 21 -35.68 -20.33 -19.23
CA ALA A 21 -34.26 -20.31 -18.92
C ALA A 21 -33.47 -19.44 -19.93
N GLU A 22 -33.77 -19.57 -21.23
CA GLU A 22 -33.16 -18.74 -22.26
C GLU A 22 -33.52 -17.26 -22.10
N GLN A 23 -34.78 -16.95 -21.75
CA GLN A 23 -35.21 -15.57 -21.53
C GLN A 23 -34.55 -14.94 -20.30
N ARG A 24 -34.29 -15.72 -19.24
CA ARG A 24 -33.49 -15.29 -18.09
C ARG A 24 -32.05 -14.98 -18.50
N ARG A 25 -31.42 -15.89 -19.23
CA ARG A 25 -30.05 -15.71 -19.75
C ARG A 25 -29.93 -14.45 -20.62
N CYS A 26 -30.88 -14.21 -21.52
CA CYS A 26 -30.89 -12.99 -22.36
C CYS A 26 -30.99 -11.70 -21.53
N ARG A 27 -31.79 -11.71 -20.45
CA ARG A 27 -31.90 -10.56 -19.53
C ARG A 27 -30.60 -10.34 -18.75
N GLU A 28 -30.02 -11.41 -18.19
CA GLU A 28 -28.75 -11.34 -17.47
C GLU A 28 -27.61 -10.81 -18.35
N MET A 29 -27.55 -11.24 -19.62
CA MET A 29 -26.56 -10.71 -20.58
C MET A 29 -26.77 -9.23 -20.91
N ALA A 30 -28.03 -8.79 -21.05
CA ALA A 30 -28.35 -7.39 -21.29
C ALA A 30 -28.01 -6.51 -20.07
N GLU A 31 -28.36 -6.95 -18.86
CA GLU A 31 -28.01 -6.27 -17.61
C GLU A 31 -26.50 -6.17 -17.43
N ALA A 32 -25.76 -7.27 -17.64
CA ALA A 32 -24.30 -7.26 -17.63
C ALA A 32 -23.72 -6.28 -18.66
N SER A 33 -24.26 -6.24 -19.88
CA SER A 33 -23.83 -5.28 -20.91
C SER A 33 -24.07 -3.83 -20.51
N THR A 34 -25.18 -3.52 -19.82
CA THR A 34 -25.45 -2.17 -19.32
C THR A 34 -24.51 -1.77 -18.19
N PHE A 35 -24.21 -2.69 -17.27
CA PHE A 35 -23.23 -2.50 -16.19
C PHE A 35 -21.86 -2.14 -16.76
N TYR A 36 -21.32 -2.97 -17.66
CA TYR A 36 -19.98 -2.72 -18.22
C TYR A 36 -19.92 -1.38 -18.95
N ARG A 37 -20.92 -1.07 -19.79
CA ARG A 37 -20.95 0.21 -20.51
C ARG A 37 -21.00 1.41 -19.57
N ALA A 38 -21.76 1.31 -18.48
CA ALA A 38 -21.84 2.36 -17.47
C ALA A 38 -20.49 2.56 -16.78
N VAL A 39 -19.85 1.48 -16.31
CA VAL A 39 -18.54 1.54 -15.65
C VAL A 39 -17.46 2.08 -16.58
N TYR A 40 -17.40 1.65 -17.84
CA TYR A 40 -16.47 2.19 -18.84
C TYR A 40 -16.63 3.71 -19.02
N SER A 41 -17.87 4.18 -19.16
CA SER A 41 -18.16 5.62 -19.26
C SER A 41 -17.78 6.37 -17.98
N GLU A 42 -17.96 5.77 -16.81
CA GLU A 42 -17.56 6.38 -15.53
C GLU A 42 -16.05 6.45 -15.35
N ILE A 43 -15.30 5.45 -15.82
CA ILE A 43 -13.84 5.47 -15.86
C ILE A 43 -13.35 6.60 -16.77
N GLU A 44 -13.95 6.75 -17.95
CA GLU A 44 -13.62 7.84 -18.88
C GLU A 44 -13.86 9.22 -18.26
N GLU A 45 -14.94 9.38 -17.50
CA GLU A 45 -15.23 10.62 -16.74
C GLU A 45 -14.23 10.91 -15.62
N VAL A 46 -13.68 9.87 -15.00
CA VAL A 46 -12.60 10.02 -14.00
C VAL A 46 -11.26 10.32 -14.66
N GLY A 47 -11.00 9.73 -15.84
CA GLY A 47 -9.74 9.79 -16.57
C GLY A 47 -9.01 8.45 -16.53
N TRP A 48 -8.73 7.89 -17.71
CA TRP A 48 -8.00 6.62 -17.86
C TRP A 48 -6.58 6.68 -17.31
N GLU A 49 -5.95 7.84 -17.36
CA GLU A 49 -4.64 8.10 -16.80
C GLU A 49 -4.61 7.98 -15.27
N HIS A 50 -5.76 8.03 -14.60
CA HIS A 50 -5.86 7.84 -13.16
C HIS A 50 -6.13 6.39 -12.79
N LEU A 51 -6.51 5.52 -13.73
CA LEU A 51 -6.75 4.11 -13.45
C LEU A 51 -5.42 3.35 -13.33
N VAL A 52 -5.21 2.67 -12.20
CA VAL A 52 -4.00 1.87 -11.93
C VAL A 52 -4.26 0.40 -12.25
N ARG A 53 -5.39 -0.12 -11.77
CA ARG A 53 -5.77 -1.53 -11.89
C ARG A 53 -7.28 -1.65 -11.99
N PHE A 54 -7.74 -2.66 -12.71
CA PHE A 54 -9.13 -3.09 -12.68
C PHE A 54 -9.23 -4.62 -12.78
N GLY A 55 -10.25 -5.20 -12.17
CA GLY A 55 -10.58 -6.62 -12.32
C GLY A 55 -11.21 -6.89 -13.68
N GLY A 56 -11.01 -8.09 -14.24
CA GLY A 56 -11.52 -8.44 -15.57
C GLY A 56 -13.05 -8.36 -15.69
N ASP A 57 -13.77 -8.43 -14.57
CA ASP A 57 -15.22 -8.30 -14.48
C ASP A 57 -15.67 -6.88 -14.05
N LEU A 58 -14.73 -5.93 -14.02
CA LEU A 58 -14.93 -4.52 -13.67
C LEU A 58 -15.64 -4.27 -12.33
N THR A 59 -15.59 -5.24 -11.40
CA THR A 59 -16.10 -5.04 -10.03
C THR A 59 -15.03 -4.40 -9.15
N SER A 60 -13.75 -4.71 -9.36
CA SER A 60 -12.64 -4.06 -8.64
C SER A 60 -11.99 -2.99 -9.51
N LEU A 61 -11.82 -1.78 -8.97
CA LEU A 61 -11.14 -0.67 -9.63
C LEU A 61 -10.18 0.00 -8.64
N SER A 62 -9.04 0.49 -9.13
CA SER A 62 -8.08 1.24 -8.32
C SER A 62 -7.66 2.51 -9.05
N PHE A 63 -7.82 3.67 -8.40
CA PHE A 63 -7.45 4.97 -8.97
C PHE A 63 -6.30 5.62 -8.18
N ARG A 64 -5.31 6.16 -8.91
CA ARG A 64 -4.25 7.01 -8.35
C ARG A 64 -4.70 8.46 -8.26
N ILE A 65 -4.51 9.06 -7.10
CA ILE A 65 -4.94 10.43 -6.78
C ILE A 65 -3.78 11.14 -6.08
N LEU A 66 -3.43 12.32 -6.57
CA LEU A 66 -2.45 13.18 -5.93
C LEU A 66 -3.16 14.11 -4.94
N ASP A 67 -2.58 14.27 -3.75
CA ASP A 67 -3.04 15.28 -2.79
C ASP A 67 -2.45 16.68 -3.08
N GLY A 68 -2.82 17.68 -2.28
CA GLY A 68 -2.36 19.06 -2.44
C GLY A 68 -0.86 19.28 -2.26
N LYS A 69 -0.11 18.28 -1.74
CA LYS A 69 1.35 18.29 -1.64
C LYS A 69 2.04 17.37 -2.66
N GLY A 70 1.28 16.82 -3.61
CA GLY A 70 1.79 15.92 -4.63
C GLY A 70 2.06 14.50 -4.15
N ARG A 71 1.61 14.12 -2.94
CA ARG A 71 1.70 12.72 -2.49
C ARG A 71 0.69 11.87 -3.23
N MET A 72 1.12 10.70 -3.67
CA MET A 72 0.30 9.74 -4.38
C MET A 72 -0.45 8.84 -3.42
N HIS A 73 -1.77 8.74 -3.60
CA HIS A 73 -2.67 7.88 -2.87
C HIS A 73 -3.42 6.98 -3.85
N ILE A 74 -3.70 5.74 -3.45
CA ILE A 74 -4.53 4.82 -4.22
C ILE A 74 -5.84 4.61 -3.48
N ILE A 75 -6.96 4.84 -4.16
CA ILE A 75 -8.28 4.42 -3.70
C ILE A 75 -8.69 3.17 -4.46
N GLU A 76 -9.05 2.13 -3.73
CA GLU A 76 -9.64 0.91 -4.25
C GLU A 76 -11.14 0.97 -4.07
N ILE A 77 -11.87 0.55 -5.10
CA ILE A 77 -13.32 0.60 -5.19
C ILE A 77 -13.79 -0.78 -5.60
N GLN A 78 -14.71 -1.34 -4.82
CA GLN A 78 -15.39 -2.60 -5.10
C GLN A 78 -16.87 -2.32 -5.38
N LEU A 79 -17.26 -2.55 -6.62
CA LEU A 79 -18.60 -2.39 -7.16
C LEU A 79 -19.35 -3.71 -7.09
N ASP A 80 -20.64 -3.61 -6.76
CA ASP A 80 -21.58 -4.70 -6.97
C ASP A 80 -22.12 -4.67 -8.41
N LYS A 81 -22.54 -5.82 -8.95
CA LYS A 81 -23.12 -5.91 -10.31
C LYS A 81 -24.41 -5.12 -10.48
N THR A 82 -25.06 -4.74 -9.39
CA THR A 82 -26.23 -3.86 -9.38
C THR A 82 -25.89 -2.36 -9.35
N HIS A 83 -24.61 -1.98 -9.49
CA HIS A 83 -24.15 -0.58 -9.58
C HIS A 83 -25.01 0.26 -10.53
N PRO A 84 -25.41 1.49 -10.16
CA PRO A 84 -25.07 2.23 -8.93
C PRO A 84 -26.09 2.08 -7.78
N LYS A 85 -26.94 1.04 -7.76
CA LYS A 85 -28.06 0.92 -6.80
C LYS A 85 -27.60 0.92 -5.33
N CYS A 86 -26.45 0.32 -5.04
CA CYS A 86 -25.84 0.27 -3.72
C CYS A 86 -24.49 1.01 -3.73
N PRO A 87 -24.05 1.58 -2.58
CA PRO A 87 -22.74 2.19 -2.48
C PRO A 87 -21.62 1.17 -2.70
N PRO A 88 -20.55 1.53 -3.41
CA PRO A 88 -19.36 0.68 -3.47
C PRO A 88 -18.66 0.60 -2.12
N SER A 89 -17.96 -0.51 -1.89
CA SER A 89 -16.96 -0.57 -0.81
C SER A 89 -15.68 0.13 -1.26
N ILE A 90 -15.06 0.88 -0.35
CA ILE A 90 -13.85 1.66 -0.63
C ILE A 90 -12.77 1.43 0.41
N SER A 91 -11.51 1.37 -0.02
CA SER A 91 -10.33 1.26 0.83
C SER A 91 -9.19 2.10 0.29
N ALA A 92 -8.33 2.60 1.18
CA ALA A 92 -7.12 3.34 0.86
C ALA A 92 -6.15 3.31 2.05
N ASP A 93 -4.86 3.57 1.80
CA ASP A 93 -3.84 3.67 2.86
C ASP A 93 -3.94 5.03 3.58
N VAL A 94 -5.00 5.22 4.35
CA VAL A 94 -5.31 6.45 5.11
C VAL A 94 -5.66 6.10 6.55
N PRO A 95 -5.50 7.01 7.55
CA PRO A 95 -5.67 6.66 8.96
C PRO A 95 -7.12 6.28 9.31
N TYR A 96 -8.08 6.75 8.52
CA TYR A 96 -9.47 6.34 8.58
C TYR A 96 -10.15 6.65 7.23
N MET A 97 -11.15 5.83 6.88
CA MET A 97 -11.99 6.07 5.70
C MET A 97 -13.10 7.08 6.00
N PHE A 98 -13.48 7.85 4.99
CA PHE A 98 -14.61 8.78 5.08
C PHE A 98 -15.94 8.06 4.87
N ASP A 99 -17.03 8.63 5.41
CA ASP A 99 -18.37 8.16 5.12
C ASP A 99 -18.79 8.56 3.71
N LEU A 100 -18.73 7.61 2.78
CA LEU A 100 -19.13 7.83 1.39
C LEU A 100 -20.60 8.24 1.31
N LYS A 101 -20.85 9.44 0.78
CA LYS A 101 -22.22 9.87 0.43
C LYS A 101 -22.54 9.33 -0.95
N TRP A 102 -23.57 8.48 -1.01
CA TRP A 102 -23.95 7.75 -2.21
C TRP A 102 -25.44 7.80 -2.46
N SER A 103 -25.82 7.82 -3.73
CA SER A 103 -27.20 7.73 -4.21
C SER A 103 -27.25 6.89 -5.49
N THR A 104 -28.45 6.52 -5.95
CA THR A 104 -28.64 5.79 -7.21
C THR A 104 -28.25 6.57 -8.47
N HIS A 105 -27.91 7.85 -8.35
CA HIS A 105 -27.40 8.70 -9.43
C HIS A 105 -25.90 8.98 -9.29
N SER A 106 -25.28 8.50 -8.22
CA SER A 106 -23.85 8.69 -7.96
C SER A 106 -23.02 7.79 -8.88
N ARG A 107 -21.81 8.26 -9.18
CA ARG A 107 -20.87 7.67 -10.13
C ARG A 107 -19.46 7.64 -9.55
N LEU A 108 -18.52 6.93 -10.19
CA LEU A 108 -17.13 6.81 -9.72
C LEU A 108 -16.44 8.17 -9.48
N LYS A 109 -16.72 9.19 -10.31
CA LYS A 109 -16.19 10.54 -10.11
C LYS A 109 -16.59 11.16 -8.78
N ASP A 110 -17.77 10.84 -8.25
CA ASP A 110 -18.24 11.34 -6.97
C ASP A 110 -17.44 10.72 -5.81
N VAL A 111 -17.06 9.44 -5.95
CA VAL A 111 -16.15 8.77 -5.01
C VAL A 111 -14.79 9.47 -5.01
N VAL A 112 -14.22 9.67 -6.20
CA VAL A 112 -12.91 10.31 -6.38
C VAL A 112 -12.92 11.74 -5.84
N GLN A 113 -13.99 12.51 -6.08
CA GLN A 113 -14.10 13.88 -5.57
C GLN A 113 -14.23 13.92 -4.04
N GLN A 114 -15.02 13.02 -3.45
CA GLN A 114 -15.13 12.92 -1.99
C GLN A 114 -13.81 12.49 -1.35
N PHE A 115 -13.09 11.56 -1.98
CA PHE A 115 -11.77 11.15 -1.51
C PHE A 115 -10.75 12.29 -1.59
N LYS A 116 -10.70 13.06 -2.68
CA LYS A 116 -9.85 14.27 -2.77
C LYS A 116 -10.09 15.24 -1.60
N LYS A 117 -11.37 15.53 -1.29
CA LYS A 117 -11.75 16.36 -0.13
C LYS A 117 -11.34 15.73 1.21
N HIS A 118 -11.34 14.41 1.30
CA HIS A 118 -10.85 13.69 2.48
C HIS A 118 -9.33 13.84 2.64
N LEU A 119 -8.57 13.69 1.56
CA LEU A 119 -7.11 13.91 1.55
C LEU A 119 -6.73 15.34 1.97
N GLU A 120 -7.54 16.34 1.60
CA GLU A 120 -7.35 17.74 2.04
C GLU A 120 -7.46 17.88 3.58
N LYS A 121 -8.43 17.20 4.20
CA LYS A 121 -8.60 17.22 5.67
C LYS A 121 -7.44 16.56 6.40
N LEU A 122 -6.85 15.53 5.81
CA LEU A 122 -5.73 14.77 6.37
C LEU A 122 -4.37 15.48 6.23
N GLN A 123 -4.29 16.62 5.50
CA GLN A 123 -3.03 17.33 5.29
C GLN A 123 -2.36 17.77 6.60
N ALA A 124 -3.15 18.25 7.57
CA ALA A 124 -2.62 18.65 8.87
C ALA A 124 -2.02 17.45 9.62
N PHE A 125 -2.67 16.28 9.54
CA PHE A 125 -2.22 15.05 10.19
C PHE A 125 -0.88 14.59 9.63
N TRP A 126 -0.78 14.45 8.30
CA TRP A 126 0.49 14.03 7.71
C TRP A 126 1.58 15.08 7.90
N SER A 127 1.25 16.38 7.89
CA SER A 127 2.27 17.42 8.18
C SER A 127 2.85 17.26 9.58
N THR A 128 2.02 16.95 10.60
CA THR A 128 2.50 16.66 11.95
C THR A 128 3.40 15.43 11.98
N LEU A 129 3.03 14.35 11.28
CA LEU A 129 3.86 13.15 11.18
C LEU A 129 5.19 13.44 10.48
N ASP A 130 5.16 14.18 9.37
CA ASP A 130 6.36 14.59 8.64
C ASP A 130 7.31 15.42 9.52
N ASP A 131 6.76 16.31 10.38
CA ASP A 131 7.53 17.10 11.35
C ASP A 131 8.20 16.22 12.41
N ILE A 132 7.48 15.20 12.91
CA ILE A 132 8.01 14.22 13.86
C ILE A 132 9.13 13.41 13.21
N ASP A 133 8.86 12.85 12.03
CA ASP A 133 9.78 11.95 11.31
C ASP A 133 11.07 12.66 10.91
N ARG A 134 11.00 13.95 10.54
CA ARG A 134 12.19 14.75 10.25
C ARG A 134 13.02 15.11 11.47
N SER A 135 12.38 15.26 12.63
CA SER A 135 12.99 15.95 13.76
C SER A 135 13.36 15.03 14.92
N LEU A 136 12.79 13.83 14.99
CA LEU A 136 12.96 12.89 16.10
C LEU A 136 13.50 11.54 15.61
N TRP A 137 14.26 10.86 16.46
CA TRP A 137 14.71 9.49 16.18
C TRP A 137 13.55 8.49 16.28
N VAL A 138 12.76 8.42 15.20
CA VAL A 138 11.70 7.43 15.02
C VAL A 138 12.32 6.08 14.65
N VAL A 139 11.97 5.03 15.40
CA VAL A 139 12.40 3.64 15.16
C VAL A 139 11.29 2.75 14.63
N ASP A 140 10.03 3.14 14.79
CA ASP A 140 8.86 2.44 14.26
C ASP A 140 7.72 3.42 13.93
N PRO A 141 7.04 3.28 12.78
CA PRO A 141 7.23 2.27 11.74
C PRO A 141 8.55 2.45 10.98
N LYS A 142 9.18 1.35 10.56
CA LYS A 142 10.41 1.39 9.74
C LYS A 142 10.21 2.03 8.37
N GLN A 143 9.01 1.88 7.80
CA GLN A 143 8.59 2.51 6.57
C GLN A 143 7.40 3.42 6.86
N ALA A 144 7.48 4.67 6.44
CA ALA A 144 6.39 5.61 6.62
C ALA A 144 5.20 5.18 5.74
N SER A 145 4.07 4.87 6.38
CA SER A 145 2.78 4.70 5.72
C SER A 145 1.84 5.85 6.10
N PRO A 146 1.08 6.42 5.15
CA PRO A 146 0.10 7.45 5.44
C PRO A 146 -1.05 7.00 6.36
N ALA A 147 -1.31 5.69 6.54
CA ALA A 147 -2.32 5.20 7.48
C ALA A 147 -1.82 5.08 8.93
N VAL A 148 -0.50 4.93 9.13
CA VAL A 148 0.05 4.66 10.46
C VAL A 148 0.11 5.94 11.29
N SER A 149 -0.72 5.99 12.34
CA SER A 149 -0.91 7.16 13.19
C SER A 149 0.00 7.21 14.43
N TYR A 150 0.81 6.18 14.67
CA TYR A 150 1.74 6.17 15.78
C TYR A 150 3.19 6.37 15.33
N ARG A 151 4.03 6.83 16.25
CA ARG A 151 5.49 6.91 16.11
C ARG A 151 6.16 6.45 17.40
N GLN A 152 7.05 5.47 17.29
CA GLN A 152 7.90 5.04 18.39
C GLN A 152 9.25 5.76 18.28
N ILE A 153 9.58 6.53 19.30
CA ILE A 153 10.76 7.38 19.39
C ILE A 153 11.75 6.75 20.37
N ASN A 154 13.01 6.62 19.96
CA ASN A 154 14.09 6.13 20.82
C ASN A 154 14.65 7.24 21.70
N MET A 155 14.39 7.18 23.01
CA MET A 155 14.87 8.15 23.99
C MET A 155 16.27 7.83 24.53
N GLY A 156 16.91 6.75 24.08
CA GLY A 156 18.17 6.23 24.60
C GLY A 156 18.01 5.37 25.86
N ASN A 157 19.08 4.68 26.27
CA ASN A 157 19.12 3.82 27.48
C ASN A 157 17.98 2.79 27.54
N ASP A 158 17.68 2.13 26.43
CA ASP A 158 16.57 1.17 26.27
C ASP A 158 15.19 1.75 26.68
N CYS A 159 15.01 3.06 26.52
CA CYS A 159 13.75 3.76 26.76
C CYS A 159 13.15 4.26 25.44
N PHE A 160 11.88 3.95 25.22
CA PHE A 160 11.13 4.36 24.04
C PHE A 160 9.82 5.02 24.44
N ILE A 161 9.39 5.97 23.62
CA ILE A 161 8.07 6.60 23.75
C ILE A 161 7.31 6.30 22.47
N MET A 162 6.11 5.73 22.61
CA MET A 162 5.17 5.59 21.51
C MET A 162 4.11 6.68 21.62
N LEU A 163 4.10 7.57 20.63
CA LEU A 163 3.09 8.61 20.49
C LEU A 163 2.04 8.15 19.49
N SER A 164 0.76 8.18 19.87
CA SER A 164 -0.36 7.97 18.96
C SER A 164 -0.97 9.34 18.62
N ILE A 165 -0.87 9.73 17.36
CA ILE A 165 -1.35 11.02 16.85
C ILE A 165 -2.80 10.88 16.41
N ASN A 166 -3.68 11.72 16.93
CA ASN A 166 -5.08 11.73 16.53
C ASN A 166 -5.22 12.30 15.12
N ALA A 167 -5.70 11.51 14.16
CA ALA A 167 -5.86 11.94 12.78
C ALA A 167 -6.93 13.04 12.59
N PHE A 168 -7.93 13.12 13.48
CA PHE A 168 -8.97 14.16 13.45
C PHE A 168 -8.52 15.47 14.10
N ASP A 169 -7.58 15.41 15.05
CA ASP A 169 -7.03 16.58 15.75
C ASP A 169 -5.52 16.39 15.99
N PRO A 170 -4.69 16.49 14.94
CA PRO A 170 -3.28 16.10 14.97
C PRO A 170 -2.40 17.03 15.80
N ARG A 171 -2.92 18.18 16.24
CA ARG A 171 -2.23 19.12 17.14
C ARG A 171 -2.70 18.98 18.59
N SER A 172 -3.61 18.06 18.88
CA SER A 172 -3.98 17.72 20.26
C SER A 172 -2.83 17.01 20.99
N LEU A 173 -2.93 16.95 22.33
CA LEU A 173 -2.02 16.16 23.14
C LEU A 173 -2.11 14.69 22.70
N PRO A 174 -1.03 14.08 22.18
CA PRO A 174 -1.09 12.70 21.72
C PRO A 174 -1.24 11.73 22.89
N GLU A 175 -1.81 10.55 22.64
CA GLU A 175 -1.70 9.47 23.59
C GLU A 175 -0.24 9.00 23.62
N CYS A 176 0.27 8.71 24.82
CA CYS A 176 1.68 8.44 25.03
C CYS A 176 1.89 7.21 25.89
N ARG A 177 2.59 6.22 25.35
CA ARG A 177 3.01 5.01 26.05
C ARG A 177 4.52 4.99 26.20
N PHE A 178 4.97 4.77 27.43
CA PHE A 178 6.40 4.65 27.76
C PHE A 178 6.79 3.16 27.84
N ILE A 179 7.90 2.82 27.21
CA ILE A 179 8.43 1.46 27.09
C ILE A 179 9.90 1.48 27.55
N GLY A 180 10.35 0.49 28.33
CA GLY A 180 11.74 0.40 28.80
C GLY A 180 11.90 0.22 30.31
N SER A 181 13.13 0.40 30.79
CA SER A 181 13.52 0.18 32.19
C SER A 181 12.95 1.23 33.17
N GLY A 182 12.64 0.77 34.39
CA GLY A 182 11.75 1.45 35.34
C GLY A 182 12.10 2.90 35.73
N PRO A 183 13.34 3.23 36.16
CA PRO A 183 13.63 4.56 36.72
C PRO A 183 13.42 5.71 35.72
N ILE A 184 13.94 5.56 34.49
CA ILE A 184 13.83 6.57 33.43
C ILE A 184 12.40 6.67 32.93
N VAL A 185 11.74 5.52 32.69
CA VAL A 185 10.34 5.47 32.26
C VAL A 185 9.41 6.13 33.27
N ASN A 186 9.60 5.86 34.56
CA ASN A 186 8.78 6.46 35.63
C ASN A 186 9.00 7.97 35.72
N LEU A 187 10.25 8.44 35.56
CA LEU A 187 10.56 9.87 35.51
C LEU A 187 9.81 10.57 34.36
N LEU A 188 9.93 10.04 33.14
CA LEU A 188 9.29 10.63 31.96
C LEU A 188 7.75 10.58 32.07
N ARG A 189 7.20 9.48 32.58
CA ARG A 189 5.76 9.34 32.85
C ARG A 189 5.26 10.37 33.86
N ASN A 190 6.01 10.61 34.94
CA ASN A 190 5.65 11.61 35.94
C ASN A 190 5.70 13.04 35.38
N ARG A 191 6.70 13.36 34.57
CA ARG A 191 6.80 14.65 33.87
C ARG A 191 5.63 14.85 32.90
N TRP A 192 5.32 13.85 32.08
CA TRP A 192 4.16 13.87 31.19
C TRP A 192 2.85 14.13 31.92
N ARG A 193 2.59 13.38 33.00
CA ARG A 193 1.36 13.54 33.81
C ARG A 193 1.26 14.93 34.45
N ARG A 194 2.38 15.47 34.93
CA ARG A 194 2.43 16.80 35.54
C ARG A 194 2.21 17.92 34.52
N ASN A 195 2.81 17.78 33.34
CA ASN A 195 2.88 18.84 32.34
C ASN A 195 1.80 18.75 31.25
N SER A 196 1.00 17.68 31.18
CA SER A 196 -0.02 17.47 30.13
C SER A 196 -0.96 18.67 29.93
N LYS A 197 -1.33 19.36 31.02
CA LYS A 197 -2.18 20.55 30.99
C LYS A 197 -1.52 21.79 30.37
N ARG A 198 -0.21 21.75 30.14
CA ARG A 198 0.59 22.83 29.53
C ARG A 198 0.67 22.69 28.01
N TRP A 199 0.02 21.68 27.42
CA TRP A 199 -0.03 21.49 25.98
C TRP A 199 -0.84 22.61 25.32
N ILE A 200 -0.24 23.29 24.33
CA ILE A 200 -0.87 24.39 23.59
C ILE A 200 -0.97 23.98 22.12
N LYS A 201 -2.20 23.82 21.60
CA LYS A 201 -2.43 23.30 20.23
C LYS A 201 -1.76 24.12 19.13
N ASP A 202 -1.68 25.43 19.31
CA ASP A 202 -1.12 26.33 18.29
C ASP A 202 0.40 26.46 18.35
N LYS A 203 1.04 25.85 19.35
CA LYS A 203 2.50 25.79 19.47
C LYS A 203 3.06 24.66 18.62
N GLN A 204 4.29 24.80 18.15
CA GLN A 204 4.97 23.73 17.42
C GLN A 204 4.99 22.43 18.23
N PHE A 205 4.70 21.31 17.55
CA PHE A 205 4.54 20.00 18.20
C PHE A 205 5.77 19.59 19.02
N LEU A 206 6.96 19.77 18.44
CA LEU A 206 8.22 19.45 19.11
C LEU A 206 8.50 20.31 20.34
N GLU A 207 8.16 21.59 20.29
CA GLU A 207 8.34 22.47 21.44
C GLU A 207 7.41 22.07 22.58
N ASN A 208 6.17 21.70 22.28
CA ASN A 208 5.28 21.12 23.27
C ASN A 208 5.86 19.84 23.87
N LEU A 209 6.39 18.93 23.04
CA LEU A 209 6.97 17.67 23.51
C LEU A 209 8.20 17.90 24.41
N LYS A 210 9.07 18.85 24.06
CA LYS A 210 10.18 19.31 24.92
C LYS A 210 9.67 19.83 26.27
N CYS A 211 8.63 20.67 26.25
CA CYS A 211 8.02 21.19 27.48
C CYS A 211 7.38 20.09 28.34
N LEU A 212 6.78 19.07 27.74
CA LEU A 212 6.18 17.96 28.47
C LEU A 212 7.23 17.07 29.16
N LEU A 213 8.25 16.67 28.41
CA LEU A 213 9.24 15.68 28.85
C LEU A 213 10.39 16.30 29.65
N GLU A 214 10.54 17.63 29.64
CA GLU A 214 11.61 18.39 30.32
C GLU A 214 12.99 17.77 30.07
N THR A 215 13.22 17.34 28.83
CA THR A 215 14.44 16.65 28.41
C THR A 215 14.79 17.06 27.00
N GLN A 216 16.04 16.84 26.62
CA GLN A 216 16.42 16.95 25.22
C GLN A 216 15.77 15.81 24.44
N LEU A 217 15.17 16.15 23.31
CA LEU A 217 14.57 15.15 22.44
C LEU A 217 15.66 14.50 21.58
N PRO A 218 15.56 13.18 21.37
CA PRO A 218 16.51 12.46 20.54
C PRO A 218 16.35 12.93 19.09
N ILE A 219 17.40 13.51 18.55
CA ILE A 219 17.49 13.87 17.14
C ILE A 219 17.83 12.57 16.39
N PRO A 220 17.34 12.37 15.15
CA PRO A 220 17.85 11.30 14.30
C PRO A 220 19.38 11.32 14.34
N PRO A 221 20.05 10.17 14.53
CA PRO A 221 21.51 10.14 14.42
C PRO A 221 21.88 10.80 13.09
N ASP A 222 22.85 11.71 13.11
CA ASP A 222 23.41 12.26 11.89
C ASP A 222 23.85 11.05 11.09
N VAL A 223 23.08 10.74 10.04
CA VAL A 223 23.47 9.74 9.08
C VAL A 223 24.64 10.39 8.37
N GLN A 224 25.82 10.34 9.00
CA GLN A 224 27.03 10.13 8.23
C GLN A 224 26.63 9.03 7.26
N LYS A 225 26.56 9.41 5.98
CA LYS A 225 26.36 8.57 4.81
C LYS A 225 27.44 7.48 4.79
N ASN A 226 27.37 6.58 5.75
CA ASN A 226 28.17 5.38 5.86
C ASN A 226 27.30 4.14 5.65
N GLU A 227 26.14 4.37 5.04
CA GLU A 227 25.59 3.43 4.09
C GLU A 227 26.31 3.68 2.77
N GLN A 228 27.45 3.01 2.57
CA GLN A 228 27.69 2.41 1.25
C GLN A 228 26.58 1.36 1.04
N GLN A 229 25.33 1.82 0.89
CA GLN A 229 24.24 0.99 0.42
C GLN A 229 24.68 0.53 -0.97
N VAL A 230 25.01 -0.75 -1.08
CA VAL A 230 25.63 -1.30 -2.28
C VAL A 230 24.56 -1.35 -3.37
N GLU A 231 24.66 -0.40 -4.31
CA GLU A 231 23.81 -0.35 -5.49
C GLU A 231 23.97 -1.63 -6.33
N CYS A 232 22.86 -2.10 -6.88
CA CYS A 232 22.88 -3.21 -7.82
C CYS A 232 23.73 -2.84 -9.05
N GLY A 233 24.69 -3.68 -9.42
CA GLY A 233 25.52 -3.50 -10.61
C GLY A 233 24.79 -3.60 -11.96
N ILE A 234 23.47 -3.80 -12.00
CA ILE A 234 22.71 -3.91 -13.25
C ILE A 234 21.72 -2.76 -13.37
N CYS A 235 20.83 -2.58 -12.37
CA CYS A 235 19.83 -1.52 -12.41
C CYS A 235 20.27 -0.22 -11.74
N TYR A 236 21.44 -0.19 -11.09
CA TYR A 236 21.96 0.95 -10.32
C TYR A 236 21.01 1.48 -9.23
N ALA A 237 19.98 0.71 -8.88
CA ALA A 237 19.08 1.01 -7.78
C ALA A 237 19.55 0.31 -6.49
N GLN A 238 19.25 0.93 -5.36
CA GLN A 238 19.53 0.40 -4.02
C GLN A 238 18.52 -0.67 -3.60
N SER A 239 17.28 -0.55 -4.08
CA SER A 239 16.19 -1.48 -3.84
C SER A 239 15.31 -1.61 -5.08
N LEU A 240 14.64 -2.75 -5.22
CA LEU A 240 13.68 -2.96 -6.30
C LEU A 240 12.44 -2.05 -6.11
N PRO A 241 11.83 -1.56 -7.21
CA PRO A 241 10.57 -0.81 -7.15
C PRO A 241 9.49 -1.58 -6.38
N ILE A 242 8.63 -0.86 -5.69
CA ILE A 242 7.45 -1.46 -5.06
C ILE A 242 6.45 -1.77 -6.17
N ASP A 243 6.46 -3.02 -6.63
CA ASP A 243 5.56 -3.54 -7.66
C ASP A 243 4.82 -4.78 -7.12
N GLU A 244 3.52 -4.90 -7.38
CA GLU A 244 2.72 -6.08 -7.00
C GLU A 244 3.19 -7.35 -7.74
N GLU A 245 3.79 -7.23 -8.93
CA GLU A 245 4.34 -8.37 -9.66
C GLU A 245 5.55 -9.01 -8.96
N LEU A 246 6.29 -8.21 -8.18
CA LEU A 246 7.49 -8.64 -7.45
C LEU A 246 7.19 -9.25 -6.06
N ARG A 247 5.93 -9.18 -5.60
CA ARG A 247 5.42 -9.72 -4.32
C ARG A 247 6.40 -9.55 -3.14
N HIS A 248 7.06 -10.63 -2.72
CA HIS A 248 7.93 -10.67 -1.53
C HIS A 248 9.33 -10.04 -1.74
N LYS A 249 9.66 -9.62 -2.98
CA LYS A 249 10.94 -8.98 -3.33
C LYS A 249 10.79 -7.46 -3.57
N SER A 250 9.59 -6.92 -3.42
CA SER A 250 9.31 -5.50 -3.54
C SER A 250 10.01 -4.74 -2.43
N GLY A 251 10.86 -3.77 -2.78
CA GLY A 251 11.65 -3.00 -1.82
C GLY A 251 12.83 -3.74 -1.18
N THR A 252 13.19 -4.96 -1.63
CA THR A 252 14.39 -5.64 -1.14
C THR A 252 15.65 -5.04 -1.77
N GLY A 253 16.71 -4.88 -0.97
CA GLY A 253 18.03 -4.48 -1.45
C GLY A 253 18.79 -5.61 -2.15
N THR A 254 20.06 -5.37 -2.47
CA THR A 254 20.91 -6.38 -3.11
C THR A 254 21.09 -7.62 -2.22
N ASP A 255 20.85 -8.80 -2.81
CA ASP A 255 20.81 -10.11 -2.14
C ASP A 255 21.79 -11.11 -2.76
N TYR A 256 22.49 -10.73 -3.84
CA TYR A 256 23.54 -11.50 -4.47
C TYR A 256 24.84 -10.71 -4.54
N THR A 257 25.97 -11.30 -4.14
CA THR A 257 27.30 -10.67 -4.26
C THR A 257 28.24 -11.61 -5.00
N CYS A 258 29.00 -11.08 -5.96
CA CYS A 258 30.00 -11.87 -6.68
C CYS A 258 31.08 -12.42 -5.72
N ASP A 259 31.34 -13.72 -5.80
CA ASP A 259 32.28 -14.41 -4.90
C ASP A 259 33.73 -13.96 -5.10
N ASN A 260 34.09 -13.52 -6.32
CA ASN A 260 35.42 -13.00 -6.63
C ASN A 260 35.78 -11.84 -5.69
N THR A 261 36.83 -12.04 -4.89
CA THR A 261 37.31 -11.11 -3.87
C THR A 261 37.76 -9.77 -4.43
N SER A 262 38.20 -9.73 -5.69
CA SER A 262 38.59 -8.49 -6.36
C SER A 262 37.39 -7.76 -6.98
N CYS A 263 36.24 -8.41 -7.13
CA CYS A 263 35.05 -7.82 -7.75
C CYS A 263 34.04 -7.32 -6.70
N LYS A 264 33.58 -8.22 -5.81
CA LYS A 264 32.58 -7.96 -4.75
C LYS A 264 31.36 -7.12 -5.17
N ARG A 265 31.00 -7.11 -6.46
CA ARG A 265 29.83 -6.37 -6.94
C ARG A 265 28.56 -7.05 -6.46
N ALA A 266 27.61 -6.26 -5.95
CA ALA A 266 26.32 -6.76 -5.51
C ALA A 266 25.23 -6.53 -6.56
N PHE A 267 24.21 -7.38 -6.53
CA PHE A 267 23.11 -7.40 -7.46
C PHE A 267 21.82 -7.79 -6.74
N HIS A 268 20.68 -7.38 -7.28
CA HIS A 268 19.43 -8.08 -7.01
C HIS A 268 19.46 -9.41 -7.78
N SER A 269 19.08 -10.51 -7.13
CA SER A 269 19.02 -11.84 -7.74
C SER A 269 18.12 -11.84 -8.97
N ILE A 270 17.04 -11.06 -8.96
CA ILE A 270 16.15 -10.92 -10.13
C ILE A 270 16.86 -10.24 -11.31
N CYS A 271 17.57 -9.13 -11.07
CA CYS A 271 18.32 -8.44 -12.12
C CYS A 271 19.41 -9.34 -12.71
N LEU A 272 20.07 -10.14 -11.86
CA LEU A 272 21.09 -11.08 -12.32
C LEU A 272 20.48 -12.25 -13.09
N VAL A 273 19.33 -12.78 -12.67
CA VAL A 273 18.59 -13.82 -13.39
C VAL A 273 18.19 -13.32 -14.78
N ASP A 274 17.63 -12.12 -14.89
CA ASP A 274 17.20 -11.55 -16.17
C ASP A 274 18.39 -11.30 -17.08
N TRP A 275 19.49 -10.79 -16.54
CA TRP A 275 20.75 -10.65 -17.27
C TRP A 275 21.26 -11.99 -17.81
N LEU A 276 21.36 -13.01 -16.96
CA LEU A 276 21.87 -14.32 -17.36
C LEU A 276 20.96 -15.00 -18.40
N ARG A 277 19.64 -14.82 -18.32
CA ARG A 277 18.69 -15.32 -19.33
C ARG A 277 18.89 -14.68 -20.71
N SER A 278 19.45 -13.48 -20.78
CA SER A 278 19.74 -12.81 -22.06
C SER A 278 21.03 -13.32 -22.74
N ILE A 279 21.84 -14.13 -22.05
CA ILE A 279 23.13 -14.64 -22.54
C ILE A 279 22.99 -16.08 -23.04
N THR A 280 23.44 -16.34 -24.27
CA THR A 280 23.32 -17.64 -24.94
C THR A 280 24.20 -18.75 -24.35
N THR A 281 25.26 -18.40 -23.64
CA THR A 281 26.18 -19.35 -22.99
C THR A 281 25.78 -19.73 -21.55
N THR A 282 24.72 -19.10 -21.01
CA THR A 282 24.19 -19.42 -19.67
C THR A 282 23.65 -20.84 -19.65
N ARG A 283 24.02 -21.59 -18.60
CA ARG A 283 23.54 -22.95 -18.35
C ARG A 283 22.53 -22.93 -17.23
N GLN A 284 21.47 -23.72 -17.34
CA GLN A 284 20.51 -23.94 -16.27
C GLN A 284 20.61 -25.37 -15.77
N SER A 285 20.63 -25.56 -14.45
CA SER A 285 20.44 -26.86 -13.81
C SER A 285 19.38 -26.70 -12.72
N PHE A 286 18.27 -27.43 -12.84
CA PHE A 286 17.08 -27.27 -11.99
C PHE A 286 16.64 -25.80 -11.88
N ASP A 287 16.65 -25.27 -10.67
CA ASP A 287 16.28 -23.91 -10.30
C ASP A 287 17.51 -23.00 -10.13
N VAL A 288 18.67 -23.33 -10.72
CA VAL A 288 19.89 -22.50 -10.66
C VAL A 288 20.41 -22.18 -12.05
N LEU A 289 20.67 -20.89 -12.32
CA LEU A 289 21.38 -20.42 -13.50
C LEU A 289 22.86 -20.26 -13.20
N PHE A 290 23.69 -20.78 -14.09
CA PHE A 290 25.15 -20.68 -14.08
C PHE A 290 25.61 -19.87 -15.29
N GLY A 291 26.37 -18.82 -15.03
CA GLY A 291 26.92 -17.97 -16.09
C GLY A 291 28.12 -17.18 -15.60
N SER A 292 28.37 -16.02 -16.20
CA SER A 292 29.50 -15.16 -15.88
C SER A 292 29.04 -13.83 -15.27
N CYS A 293 29.77 -13.36 -14.27
CA CYS A 293 29.55 -12.04 -13.66
C CYS A 293 29.69 -10.94 -14.73
N PRO A 294 28.75 -9.96 -14.80
CA PRO A 294 28.80 -8.87 -15.79
C PRO A 294 30.07 -7.99 -15.71
N TYR A 295 30.76 -8.01 -14.56
CA TYR A 295 31.90 -7.11 -14.29
C TYR A 295 33.26 -7.80 -14.41
N CYS A 296 33.41 -9.00 -13.86
CA CYS A 296 34.70 -9.70 -13.80
C CYS A 296 34.74 -10.97 -14.63
N SER A 297 33.64 -11.35 -15.29
CA SER A 297 33.49 -12.58 -16.07
C SER A 297 33.67 -13.91 -15.32
N GLU A 298 33.98 -13.87 -14.02
CA GLU A 298 34.06 -15.06 -13.17
C GLU A 298 32.72 -15.79 -13.05
N PRO A 299 32.71 -17.11 -12.79
CA PRO A 299 31.50 -17.89 -12.65
C PRO A 299 30.56 -17.35 -11.56
N VAL A 300 29.27 -17.26 -11.88
CA VAL A 300 28.19 -16.94 -10.94
C VAL A 300 27.10 -18.00 -11.03
N ALA A 301 26.48 -18.29 -9.88
CA ALA A 301 25.36 -19.22 -9.75
C ALA A 301 24.23 -18.56 -8.98
N VAL A 302 23.06 -18.36 -9.59
CA VAL A 302 21.91 -17.68 -8.99
C VAL A 302 20.67 -18.55 -9.04
N LYS A 303 19.94 -18.62 -7.93
CA LYS A 303 18.72 -19.41 -7.80
C LYS A 303 17.52 -18.69 -8.42
N ILE A 304 16.80 -19.37 -9.30
CA ILE A 304 15.51 -18.97 -9.83
C ILE A 304 14.45 -19.31 -8.78
N ASP A 305 13.95 -18.31 -8.06
CA ASP A 305 12.73 -18.51 -7.28
C ASP A 305 11.57 -18.69 -8.27
N SER A 306 11.03 -19.91 -8.31
CA SER A 306 9.87 -20.22 -9.12
C SER A 306 8.70 -19.38 -8.64
N MET A 307 8.22 -18.48 -9.51
CA MET A 307 6.91 -17.86 -9.31
C MET A 307 5.89 -19.01 -9.22
N LYS A 308 5.36 -19.28 -8.03
CA LYS A 308 4.12 -20.07 -7.93
C LYS A 308 3.06 -19.25 -8.66
N LYS A 309 2.73 -19.67 -9.88
CA LYS A 309 1.55 -19.23 -10.61
C LYS A 309 0.31 -19.38 -9.73
#